data_AF-A0A817IFQ0-F1
#
_entry.id   AF-A0A817IFQ0-F1
#
_cell.length_a   1.000
_cell.length_b   1.000
_cell.length_c   1.000
_cell.angle_alpha   90.00
_cell.angle_beta   90.00
_cell.angle_gamma   90.00
#
_symmetry.space_group_name_H-M   'P 1'
#
loop_
_entity.id
_entity.type
_entity.pdbx_description
1 polymer ?
#
loop_
_entity_poly.entity_id
_entity_poly.type
_entity_poly.pdbx_seq_one_letter_code
_entity_poly.pdbx_strand_id
1 'polypeptide(L)'
;MFILCIQSLVNYFHDSPTFIELSVIRYNSSNQTSNNQRSSDNKQNKTIKRELPFIYKPSPESSILRVLLVFYPTDQEQAFQPEFRWLYRSWIEMMTFESPLWRTDLIVYANQYVSLFKDLDCVYDQIRIDSKENPKCRVFPYVRIKDRQSKHEPSSKYQIIDKKNSQSLYEHLRTYGYIDSINTVFEYYLSFSMYNFILRTDMDCFLTNNFAHYVPYDNLLLVGHGGYSTEFNNN
;
A
#
# COMPACT_ATOMS: atom_id res chain seq x y z
N MET A 1 13.03 -4.81 2.03
CA MET A 1 11.94 -4.17 1.25
C MET A 1 10.65 -4.43 2.02
N PHE A 2 9.95 -3.39 2.47
CA PHE A 2 8.79 -3.55 3.36
C PHE A 2 7.60 -2.81 2.83
N ILE A 3 6.46 -3.49 2.84
CA ILE A 3 5.20 -3.11 2.21
C ILE A 3 4.24 -2.75 3.34
N LEU A 4 3.96 -1.48 3.57
CA LEU A 4 2.77 -1.17 4.38
C LEU A 4 1.55 -1.67 3.60
N CYS A 5 0.59 -2.37 4.22
CA CYS A 5 -0.64 -2.79 3.53
C CYS A 5 -1.83 -2.26 4.33
N ILE A 6 -2.60 -1.34 3.75
CA ILE A 6 -3.90 -0.87 4.27
C ILE A 6 -4.98 -1.44 3.37
N GLN A 7 -5.78 -2.38 3.88
CA GLN A 7 -6.85 -3.02 3.12
C GLN A 7 -8.25 -2.55 3.58
N SER A 8 -9.08 -2.20 2.59
CA SER A 8 -10.44 -1.66 2.65
C SER A 8 -11.46 -2.68 2.19
N LEU A 9 -12.50 -2.89 3.01
CA LEU A 9 -13.74 -3.55 2.62
C LEU A 9 -14.85 -2.50 2.69
N VAL A 10 -15.49 -2.21 1.56
CA VAL A 10 -16.62 -1.26 1.48
C VAL A 10 -17.94 -1.97 1.71
N ASN A 11 -18.78 -1.38 2.57
CA ASN A 11 -20.23 -1.28 2.34
C ASN A 11 -20.78 0.03 2.95
N TYR A 12 -21.20 0.92 2.04
CA TYR A 12 -22.23 1.97 2.07
C TYR A 12 -22.37 3.02 3.21
N PHE A 13 -22.45 4.26 2.70
CA PHE A 13 -23.13 5.51 3.15
C PHE A 13 -22.42 6.55 4.06
N HIS A 14 -22.30 7.74 3.44
CA HIS A 14 -22.12 9.16 3.84
C HIS A 14 -21.37 9.64 5.11
N ASP A 15 -20.32 10.43 4.81
CA ASP A 15 -19.81 11.69 5.39
C ASP A 15 -18.85 11.72 6.62
N SER A 16 -17.53 11.74 6.30
CA SER A 16 -16.36 12.46 6.91
C SER A 16 -15.86 12.14 8.35
N PRO A 17 -14.58 12.46 8.70
CA PRO A 17 -13.30 11.88 8.26
C PRO A 17 -12.54 11.16 9.43
N THR A 18 -11.92 9.99 9.22
CA THR A 18 -11.28 9.21 10.30
C THR A 18 -9.86 8.65 9.99
N PHE A 19 -9.06 8.54 11.05
CA PHE A 19 -7.63 8.15 11.10
C PHE A 19 -7.40 6.62 11.03
N ILE A 20 -6.26 6.20 10.46
CA ILE A 20 -5.86 4.79 10.27
C ILE A 20 -5.03 4.27 11.47
N GLU A 21 -5.48 3.20 12.15
CA GLU A 21 -4.76 2.51 13.22
C GLU A 21 -3.80 1.44 12.66
N LEU A 22 -2.49 1.63 12.88
CA LEU A 22 -1.42 0.72 12.45
C LEU A 22 -1.22 -0.42 13.47
N SER A 23 -1.00 -1.62 12.98
CA SER A 23 -0.77 -2.80 13.81
C SER A 23 0.51 -3.52 13.37
N VAL A 24 1.26 -3.98 14.36
CA VAL A 24 2.60 -4.54 14.19
C VAL A 24 2.49 -6.05 14.26
N ILE A 25 2.83 -6.76 13.17
CA ILE A 25 2.99 -8.22 13.21
C ILE A 25 4.50 -8.52 13.29
N ARG A 26 4.95 -9.10 14.42
CA ARG A 26 6.31 -9.65 14.55
C ARG A 26 6.33 -11.08 14.00
N TYR A 27 7.17 -11.36 13.01
CA TYR A 27 7.40 -12.72 12.55
C TYR A 27 8.60 -13.32 13.31
N ASN A 28 8.35 -14.24 14.25
CA ASN A 28 9.41 -15.02 14.89
C ASN A 28 9.54 -16.38 14.19
N SER A 29 10.65 -16.58 13.49
CA SER A 29 11.05 -17.88 12.95
C SER A 29 11.79 -18.67 14.02
N SER A 30 11.07 -19.48 14.81
CA SER A 30 11.66 -20.60 15.54
C SER A 30 10.62 -21.67 15.89
N ASN A 31 10.82 -22.83 15.26
CA ASN A 31 10.26 -24.18 15.41
C ASN A 31 9.29 -24.51 16.56
N GLN A 32 8.29 -25.30 16.17
CA GLN A 32 7.34 -26.04 16.99
C GLN A 32 8.00 -26.98 18.00
N THR A 33 7.48 -27.00 19.23
CA THR A 33 7.15 -28.27 19.90
C THR A 33 5.91 -28.08 20.77
N SER A 34 4.96 -28.96 20.51
CA SER A 34 3.69 -29.17 21.19
C SER A 34 3.84 -29.46 22.69
N ASN A 35 2.92 -28.92 23.51
CA ASN A 35 2.33 -29.68 24.62
C ASN A 35 0.95 -29.13 25.00
N ASN A 36 -0.02 -30.05 25.00
CA ASN A 36 -1.37 -29.89 25.53
C ASN A 36 -1.33 -29.68 27.04
N GLN A 37 -2.03 -28.67 27.55
CA GLN A 37 -2.69 -28.75 28.86
C GLN A 37 -3.80 -27.69 28.98
N ARG A 38 -5.05 -28.19 29.04
CA ARG A 38 -6.22 -27.44 29.51
C ARG A 38 -6.02 -27.10 30.99
N SER A 39 -6.06 -25.82 31.32
CA SER A 39 -6.18 -25.34 32.70
C SER A 39 -6.89 -23.99 32.69
N SER A 40 -8.19 -24.04 33.00
CA SER A 40 -9.03 -23.00 33.61
C SER A 40 -8.40 -21.61 33.82
N ASP A 41 -8.76 -20.67 32.94
CA ASP A 41 -8.37 -19.27 33.04
C ASP A 41 -9.27 -18.48 34.00
N ASN A 42 -8.66 -18.05 35.09
CA ASN A 42 -9.13 -16.95 35.92
C ASN A 42 -9.09 -15.65 35.11
N LYS A 43 -10.25 -14.99 34.97
CA LYS A 43 -10.38 -13.62 34.44
C LYS A 43 -9.65 -12.63 35.35
N GLN A 44 -8.38 -12.35 35.05
CA GLN A 44 -7.72 -11.11 35.47
C GLN A 44 -7.83 -10.10 34.33
N ASN A 45 -8.62 -9.05 34.57
CA ASN A 45 -8.72 -7.85 33.74
C ASN A 45 -7.35 -7.17 33.69
N LYS A 46 -6.53 -7.54 32.70
CA LYS A 46 -5.29 -6.85 32.39
C LYS A 46 -5.63 -5.67 31.49
N THR A 47 -5.72 -4.47 32.06
CA THR A 47 -5.82 -3.22 31.31
C THR A 47 -4.54 -3.07 30.49
N ILE A 48 -4.58 -3.50 29.23
CA ILE A 48 -3.49 -3.33 28.29
C ILE A 48 -3.41 -1.82 28.00
N LYS A 49 -2.46 -1.12 28.63
CA LYS A 49 -2.05 0.19 28.14
C LYS A 49 -1.57 -0.01 26.71
N ARG A 50 -2.34 0.50 25.74
CA ARG A 50 -1.89 0.58 24.34
C ARG A 50 -0.74 1.58 24.31
N GLU A 51 0.49 1.08 24.40
CA GLU A 51 1.66 1.89 24.07
C GLU A 51 1.58 2.24 22.58
N LEU A 52 1.53 3.53 22.27
CA LEU A 52 1.61 3.99 20.89
C LEU A 52 2.93 3.46 20.30
N PRO A 53 2.93 2.99 19.04
CA PRO A 53 4.14 2.50 18.41
C PRO A 53 5.22 3.58 18.45
N PHE A 54 6.42 3.20 18.89
CA PHE A 54 7.57 4.11 18.94
C PHE A 54 7.87 4.60 17.51
N ILE A 55 7.70 5.89 17.27
CA ILE A 55 7.94 6.50 15.96
C ILE A 55 9.45 6.64 15.78
N TYR A 56 10.01 5.95 14.79
CA TYR A 56 11.40 6.15 14.40
C TYR A 56 11.57 7.60 13.91
N LYS A 57 12.47 8.35 14.54
CA LYS A 57 12.86 9.68 14.09
C LYS A 57 14.20 9.55 13.35
N PRO A 58 14.21 9.52 12.01
CA PRO A 58 15.46 9.54 11.25
C PRO A 58 16.26 10.81 11.57
N SER A 59 17.58 10.75 11.35
CA SER A 59 18.43 11.94 11.46
C SER A 59 17.90 13.05 10.53
N PRO A 60 17.95 14.33 10.95
CA PRO A 60 17.56 15.46 10.10
C PRO A 60 18.30 15.53 8.76
N GLU A 61 19.49 14.93 8.67
CA GLU A 61 20.34 14.91 7.48
C GLU A 61 20.12 13.69 6.58
N SER A 62 19.27 12.74 7.00
CA SER A 62 19.01 11.54 6.20
C SER A 62 18.17 11.86 4.97
N SER A 63 18.71 11.55 3.80
CA SER A 63 17.91 11.50 2.57
C SER A 63 17.08 10.22 2.55
N ILE A 64 15.77 10.36 2.31
CA ILE A 64 14.83 9.24 2.33
C ILE A 64 14.01 9.24 1.05
N LEU A 65 14.03 8.11 0.34
CA LEU A 65 13.14 7.82 -0.78
C LEU A 65 12.01 6.91 -0.32
N ARG A 66 10.78 7.36 -0.53
CA ARG A 66 9.56 6.62 -0.23
C ARG A 66 8.72 6.48 -1.48
N VAL A 67 7.84 5.49 -1.47
CA VAL A 67 6.88 5.32 -2.55
C VAL A 67 5.54 4.83 -2.03
N LEU A 68 4.48 5.39 -2.61
CA LEU A 68 3.11 4.95 -2.45
C LEU A 68 2.77 4.01 -3.61
N LEU A 69 2.29 2.81 -3.33
CA LEU A 69 1.83 1.86 -4.34
C LEU A 69 0.32 1.77 -4.27
N VAL A 70 -0.33 1.96 -5.40
CA VAL A 70 -1.77 1.75 -5.55
C VAL A 70 -2.08 1.01 -6.84
N PHE A 71 -3.17 0.25 -6.82
CA PHE A 71 -3.75 -0.33 -8.04
C PHE A 71 -4.99 0.48 -8.44
N TYR A 72 -5.09 0.81 -9.72
CA TYR A 72 -6.18 1.58 -10.31
C TYR A 72 -6.97 0.72 -11.32
N PRO A 73 -8.21 0.31 -11.02
CA PRO A 73 -9.06 -0.47 -11.91
C PRO A 73 -9.70 0.44 -12.96
N THR A 74 -9.03 0.58 -14.11
CA THR A 74 -9.48 1.46 -15.21
C THR A 74 -10.85 1.10 -15.79
N ASP A 75 -11.31 -0.14 -15.64
CA ASP A 75 -12.66 -0.56 -16.06
C ASP A 75 -13.76 -0.07 -15.12
N GLN A 76 -13.39 0.48 -13.96
CA GLN A 76 -14.28 1.07 -12.97
C GLN A 76 -13.92 2.54 -12.72
N GLU A 77 -13.38 3.22 -13.73
CA GLU A 77 -12.91 4.61 -13.65
C GLU A 77 -13.97 5.55 -13.05
N GLN A 78 -15.24 5.42 -13.43
CA GLN A 78 -16.30 6.28 -12.91
C GLN A 78 -16.47 6.19 -11.38
N ALA A 79 -16.23 5.02 -10.79
CA ALA A 79 -16.33 4.84 -9.34
C ALA A 79 -15.07 5.36 -8.63
N PHE A 80 -13.89 5.12 -9.21
CA PHE A 80 -12.61 5.30 -8.53
C PHE A 80 -11.86 6.59 -8.90
N GLN A 81 -12.29 7.31 -9.94
CA GLN A 81 -11.68 8.58 -10.31
C GLN A 81 -11.72 9.62 -9.17
N PRO A 82 -12.83 9.81 -8.42
CA PRO A 82 -12.84 10.73 -7.28
C PRO A 82 -11.84 10.32 -6.21
N GLU A 83 -11.82 9.04 -5.82
CA GLU A 83 -10.91 8.49 -4.80
C GLU A 83 -9.45 8.71 -5.19
N PHE A 84 -9.08 8.39 -6.44
CA PHE A 84 -7.73 8.62 -6.92
C PHE A 84 -7.33 10.10 -6.90
N ARG A 85 -8.24 11.00 -7.29
CA ARG A 85 -7.99 12.46 -7.22
C ARG A 85 -7.77 12.92 -5.79
N TRP A 86 -8.55 12.38 -4.84
CA TRP A 86 -8.40 12.68 -3.42
C TRP A 86 -7.08 12.17 -2.85
N LEU A 87 -6.70 10.92 -3.15
CA LEU A 87 -5.40 10.37 -2.79
C LEU A 87 -4.27 11.22 -3.37
N TYR A 88 -4.31 11.51 -4.68
CA TYR A 88 -3.29 12.33 -5.36
C TYR A 88 -3.16 13.72 -4.73
N ARG A 89 -4.28 14.38 -4.42
CA ARG A 89 -4.28 15.67 -3.73
C ARG A 89 -3.69 15.57 -2.32
N SER A 90 -4.07 14.54 -1.55
CA SER A 90 -3.54 14.33 -0.20
C SER A 90 -2.04 14.04 -0.21
N TRP A 91 -1.54 13.35 -1.25
CA TRP A 91 -0.12 13.12 -1.48
C TRP A 91 0.63 14.43 -1.71
N ILE A 92 0.13 15.30 -2.59
CA ILE A 92 0.73 16.62 -2.81
C ILE A 92 0.75 17.46 -1.52
N GLU A 93 -0.38 17.50 -0.80
CA GLU A 93 -0.49 18.26 0.43
C GLU A 93 0.50 17.76 1.48
N MET A 94 0.56 16.43 1.69
CA MET A 94 1.48 15.79 2.62
C MET A 94 2.95 16.14 2.30
N MET A 95 3.33 16.19 1.01
CA MET A 95 4.68 16.57 0.60
C MET A 95 5.07 18.00 0.99
N THR A 96 4.12 18.92 1.20
CA THR A 96 4.43 20.28 1.66
C THR A 96 4.98 20.31 3.09
N PHE A 97 4.76 19.25 3.86
CA PHE A 97 5.26 19.07 5.22
C PHE A 97 6.46 18.11 5.29
N GLU A 98 6.89 17.54 4.16
CA GLU A 98 8.05 16.65 4.13
C GLU A 98 9.36 17.41 4.37
N SER A 99 10.36 16.69 4.90
CA SER A 99 11.72 17.21 4.95
C SER A 99 12.25 17.51 3.54
N PRO A 100 13.02 18.59 3.33
CA PRO A 100 13.64 18.90 2.03
C PRO A 100 14.53 17.79 1.45
N LEU A 101 14.99 16.84 2.29
CA LEU A 101 15.82 15.71 1.90
C LEU A 101 15.01 14.44 1.56
N TRP A 102 13.69 14.48 1.75
CA TRP A 102 12.81 13.35 1.50
C TRP A 102 12.12 13.49 0.15
N ARG A 103 11.82 12.35 -0.48
CA ARG A 103 11.05 12.28 -1.72
C ARG A 103 10.06 11.13 -1.62
N THR A 104 8.80 11.38 -1.95
CA THR A 104 7.76 10.33 -1.96
C THR A 104 7.10 10.26 -3.32
N ASP A 105 7.38 9.23 -4.12
CA ASP A 105 6.68 9.03 -5.41
C ASP A 105 5.34 8.32 -5.21
N LEU A 106 4.46 8.48 -6.20
CA LEU A 106 3.22 7.71 -6.32
C LEU A 106 3.36 6.77 -7.51
N ILE A 107 3.35 5.46 -7.27
CA ILE A 107 3.31 4.44 -8.30
C ILE A 107 1.89 3.87 -8.39
N VAL A 108 1.37 3.86 -9.61
CA VAL A 108 0.04 3.37 -9.96
C VAL A 108 0.18 2.20 -10.92
N TYR A 109 -0.46 1.09 -10.58
CA TYR A 109 -0.60 -0.05 -11.48
C TYR A 109 -1.99 -0.03 -12.11
N ALA A 110 -2.06 -0.01 -13.44
CA ALA A 110 -3.32 0.16 -14.15
C ALA A 110 -3.31 -0.65 -15.46
N ASN A 111 -4.45 -1.16 -15.90
CA ASN A 111 -4.53 -1.92 -17.15
C ASN A 111 -4.21 -1.07 -18.39
N GLN A 112 -4.55 0.21 -18.35
CA GLN A 112 -4.33 1.15 -19.44
C GLN A 112 -3.95 2.53 -18.90
N TYR A 113 -3.24 3.31 -19.70
CA TYR A 113 -2.93 4.69 -19.39
C TYR A 113 -4.08 5.61 -19.86
N VAL A 114 -4.96 6.00 -18.92
CA VAL A 114 -6.16 6.81 -19.19
C VAL A 114 -5.89 8.33 -19.14
N SER A 115 -6.85 9.13 -19.63
CA SER A 115 -6.77 10.60 -19.63
C SER A 115 -6.56 11.19 -18.24
N LEU A 116 -7.14 10.58 -17.19
CA LEU A 116 -6.92 11.01 -15.81
C LEU A 116 -5.43 11.11 -15.44
N PHE A 117 -4.61 10.14 -15.85
CA PHE A 117 -3.18 10.14 -15.54
C PHE A 117 -2.42 11.21 -16.32
N LYS A 118 -2.86 11.48 -17.56
CA LYS A 118 -2.31 12.58 -18.37
C LYS A 118 -2.64 13.93 -17.75
N ASP A 119 -3.87 14.13 -17.29
CA ASP A 119 -4.32 15.37 -16.65
C ASP A 119 -3.58 15.63 -15.33
N LEU A 120 -3.10 14.58 -14.67
CA LEU A 120 -2.33 14.63 -13.42
C LEU A 120 -0.81 14.55 -13.64
N ASP A 121 -0.34 14.74 -14.87
CA ASP A 121 1.08 14.75 -15.27
C ASP A 121 1.87 13.51 -14.79
N CYS A 122 1.22 12.35 -14.76
CA CYS A 122 1.87 11.09 -14.41
C CYS A 122 2.74 10.59 -15.56
N VAL A 123 3.96 10.13 -15.29
CA VAL A 123 4.82 9.52 -16.32
C VAL A 123 4.47 8.04 -16.52
N TYR A 124 4.61 7.54 -17.74
CA TYR A 124 4.23 6.16 -18.10
C TYR A 124 5.45 5.26 -18.28
N ASP A 125 5.40 4.06 -17.67
CA ASP A 125 6.39 2.98 -17.76
C ASP A 125 7.85 3.44 -17.55
N GLN A 126 8.05 4.30 -16.54
CA GLN A 126 9.33 4.90 -16.20
C GLN A 126 9.61 4.85 -14.71
N ILE A 127 10.67 4.15 -14.32
CA ILE A 127 11.17 4.17 -12.94
C ILE A 127 11.86 5.49 -12.61
N ARG A 128 12.01 5.78 -11.31
CA ARG A 128 12.95 6.81 -10.85
C ARG A 128 14.38 6.37 -11.20
N ILE A 129 15.20 7.32 -11.60
CA ILE A 129 16.61 7.09 -11.95
C ILE A 129 17.53 7.87 -11.01
N ASP A 130 17.11 9.08 -10.62
CA ASP A 130 17.88 9.97 -9.75
C ASP A 130 17.19 10.12 -8.39
N SER A 131 17.92 9.89 -7.30
CA SER A 131 17.41 10.10 -5.94
C SER A 131 17.04 11.55 -5.66
N LYS A 132 17.62 12.51 -6.39
CA LYS A 132 17.38 13.94 -6.20
C LYS A 132 16.22 14.49 -7.01
N GLU A 133 15.70 13.74 -7.99
CA GLU A 133 14.60 14.23 -8.82
C GLU A 133 13.38 14.59 -7.96
N ASN A 134 12.55 15.52 -8.44
CA ASN A 134 11.31 15.85 -7.73
C ASN A 134 10.35 14.64 -7.73
N PRO A 135 9.48 14.53 -6.71
CA PRO A 135 8.53 13.44 -6.67
C PRO A 135 7.60 13.42 -7.88
N LYS A 136 7.28 12.23 -8.40
CA LYS A 136 6.41 12.05 -9.56
C LYS A 136 5.36 10.96 -9.34
N CYS A 137 4.23 11.13 -10.01
CA CYS A 137 3.29 10.05 -10.26
C CYS A 137 3.79 9.22 -11.45
N ARG A 138 3.82 7.88 -11.30
CA ARG A 138 4.35 6.94 -12.28
C ARG A 138 3.36 5.81 -12.48
N VAL A 139 2.98 5.54 -13.73
CA VAL A 139 1.99 4.51 -14.07
C VAL A 139 2.68 3.35 -14.78
N PHE A 140 2.44 2.13 -14.32
CA PHE A 140 2.91 0.90 -14.96
C PHE A 140 1.73 0.04 -15.43
N PRO A 141 1.81 -0.55 -16.64
CA PRO A 141 0.74 -1.36 -17.19
C PRO A 141 0.57 -2.68 -16.42
N TYR A 142 -0.60 -3.01 -15.92
CA TYR A 142 -0.84 -4.25 -15.16
C TYR A 142 -2.11 -4.94 -15.63
N VAL A 143 -1.97 -6.19 -16.07
CA VAL A 143 -3.10 -7.05 -16.40
C VAL A 143 -3.55 -7.78 -15.14
N ARG A 144 -4.84 -7.58 -14.81
CA ARG A 144 -5.49 -8.19 -13.66
C ARG A 144 -5.48 -9.69 -13.72
N ILE A 145 -5.37 -10.33 -12.54
CA ILE A 145 -5.36 -11.80 -12.42
C ILE A 145 -6.54 -12.40 -13.18
N LYS A 146 -7.76 -11.87 -13.03
CA LYS A 146 -8.96 -12.40 -13.70
C LYS A 146 -8.94 -12.33 -15.23
N ASP A 147 -8.16 -11.40 -15.78
CA ASP A 147 -8.06 -11.13 -17.22
C ASP A 147 -6.85 -11.86 -17.85
N ARG A 148 -6.04 -12.57 -17.03
CA ARG A 148 -4.88 -13.32 -17.53
C ARG A 148 -5.30 -14.60 -18.23
N GLN A 149 -4.68 -14.86 -19.37
CA GLN A 149 -4.78 -16.12 -20.10
C GLN A 149 -3.64 -17.07 -19.70
N SER A 150 -3.69 -18.32 -20.14
CA SER A 150 -2.73 -19.39 -19.83
C SER A 150 -1.26 -19.11 -20.24
N LYS A 151 -1.00 -18.03 -20.97
CA LYS A 151 0.33 -17.57 -21.39
C LYS A 151 0.48 -16.05 -21.21
N HIS A 152 0.11 -15.54 -20.03
CA HIS A 152 0.33 -14.12 -19.73
C HIS A 152 1.83 -13.81 -19.68
N GLU A 153 2.24 -12.84 -20.49
CA GLU A 153 3.60 -12.31 -20.56
C GLU A 153 3.68 -10.94 -19.87
N PRO A 154 4.87 -10.52 -19.40
CA PRO A 154 5.06 -9.22 -18.77
C PRO A 154 4.54 -8.07 -19.63
N SER A 155 3.73 -7.19 -19.03
CA SER A 155 3.21 -5.98 -19.68
C SER A 155 4.22 -4.83 -19.67
N SER A 156 5.24 -4.94 -18.82
CA SER A 156 6.34 -3.99 -18.68
C SER A 156 7.65 -4.76 -18.46
N LYS A 157 8.77 -4.18 -18.87
CA LYS A 157 10.12 -4.69 -18.56
C LYS A 157 10.44 -4.69 -17.05
N TYR A 158 9.62 -3.99 -16.25
CA TYR A 158 9.74 -3.93 -14.79
C TYR A 158 8.85 -4.97 -14.08
N GLN A 159 8.05 -5.73 -14.83
CA GLN A 159 7.22 -6.81 -14.30
C GLN A 159 7.95 -8.15 -14.41
N ILE A 160 8.01 -8.88 -13.30
CA ILE A 160 8.49 -10.26 -13.25
C ILE A 160 7.30 -11.14 -12.89
N ILE A 161 6.97 -12.08 -13.79
CA ILE A 161 5.85 -13.00 -13.60
C ILE A 161 6.41 -14.40 -13.32
N ASP A 162 6.16 -14.90 -12.11
CA ASP A 162 6.27 -16.33 -11.84
C ASP A 162 5.02 -17.01 -12.43
N LYS A 163 5.23 -17.80 -13.50
CA LYS A 163 4.13 -18.48 -14.22
C LYS A 163 3.37 -19.45 -13.33
N LYS A 164 4.03 -20.14 -12.40
CA LYS A 164 3.39 -21.08 -11.48
C LYS A 164 2.55 -20.33 -10.44
N ASN A 165 3.10 -19.26 -9.85
CA ASN A 165 2.35 -18.44 -8.90
C ASN A 165 1.17 -17.73 -9.57
N SER A 166 1.38 -17.12 -10.74
CA SER A 166 0.31 -16.46 -11.51
C SER A 166 -0.82 -17.43 -11.86
N GLN A 167 -0.49 -18.68 -12.23
CA GLN A 167 -1.50 -19.70 -12.49
C GLN A 167 -2.27 -20.06 -11.21
N SER A 168 -1.58 -20.24 -10.08
CA SER A 168 -2.21 -20.51 -8.78
C SER A 168 -3.17 -19.39 -8.36
N LEU A 169 -2.75 -18.12 -8.52
CA LEU A 169 -3.58 -16.95 -8.24
C LEU A 169 -4.81 -16.89 -9.16
N TYR A 170 -4.64 -17.22 -10.44
CA TYR A 170 -5.76 -17.31 -11.38
C TYR A 170 -6.76 -18.39 -10.95
N GLU A 171 -6.30 -19.58 -10.59
CA GLU A 171 -7.16 -20.69 -10.20
C GLU A 171 -7.94 -20.42 -8.91
N HIS A 172 -7.27 -19.84 -7.91
CA HIS A 172 -7.83 -19.75 -6.55
C HIS A 172 -8.36 -18.36 -6.17
N LEU A 173 -7.84 -17.28 -6.77
CA LEU A 173 -8.07 -15.91 -6.32
C LEU A 173 -8.53 -14.95 -7.44
N ARG A 174 -8.81 -15.41 -8.66
CA ARG A 174 -9.26 -14.52 -9.75
C ARG A 174 -10.56 -13.75 -9.46
N THR A 175 -11.42 -14.27 -8.58
CA THR A 175 -12.66 -13.58 -8.19
C THR A 175 -12.47 -12.70 -6.95
N TYR A 176 -11.31 -12.76 -6.31
CA TYR A 176 -11.01 -11.94 -5.15
C TYR A 176 -10.63 -10.53 -5.59
N GLY A 177 -11.54 -9.57 -5.43
CA GLY A 177 -11.41 -8.21 -5.99
C GLY A 177 -10.16 -7.43 -5.57
N TYR A 178 -9.52 -7.82 -4.46
CA TYR A 178 -8.34 -7.16 -3.93
C TYR A 178 -7.02 -7.84 -4.30
N ILE A 179 -7.04 -8.95 -5.04
CA ILE A 179 -5.79 -9.67 -5.33
C ILE A 179 -4.81 -8.81 -6.13
N ASP A 180 -5.32 -7.98 -7.04
CA ASP A 180 -4.50 -7.17 -7.94
C ASP A 180 -3.75 -6.06 -7.22
N SER A 181 -4.38 -5.46 -6.22
CA SER A 181 -3.76 -4.42 -5.40
C SER A 181 -2.69 -4.97 -4.44
N ILE A 182 -2.64 -6.28 -4.23
CA ILE A 182 -1.59 -6.97 -3.44
C ILE A 182 -0.51 -7.53 -4.36
N ASN A 183 -0.92 -8.23 -5.44
CA ASN A 183 -0.03 -8.97 -6.32
C ASN A 183 0.95 -8.08 -7.08
N THR A 184 0.54 -6.85 -7.41
CA THR A 184 1.42 -5.85 -8.03
C THR A 184 2.72 -5.68 -7.25
N VAL A 185 2.70 -5.74 -5.92
CA VAL A 185 3.90 -5.59 -5.10
C VAL A 185 4.88 -6.76 -5.26
N PHE A 186 4.40 -7.96 -5.57
CA PHE A 186 5.26 -9.11 -5.81
C PHE A 186 5.87 -9.08 -7.22
N GLU A 187 5.08 -8.71 -8.22
CA GLU A 187 5.52 -8.76 -9.62
C GLU A 187 6.31 -7.53 -10.06
N TYR A 188 6.11 -6.38 -9.42
CA TYR A 188 6.72 -5.11 -9.80
C TYR A 188 7.86 -4.66 -8.88
N TYR A 189 8.54 -5.57 -8.18
CA TYR A 189 9.71 -5.25 -7.35
C TYR A 189 10.69 -4.27 -8.03
N LEU A 190 10.93 -4.44 -9.33
CA LEU A 190 11.87 -3.60 -10.09
C LEU A 190 11.41 -2.15 -10.24
N SER A 191 10.11 -1.85 -10.18
CA SER A 191 9.62 -0.48 -10.32
C SER A 191 9.88 0.37 -9.08
N PHE A 192 10.11 -0.27 -7.94
CA PHE A 192 10.34 0.40 -6.65
C PHE A 192 11.55 -0.12 -5.85
N SER A 193 12.47 -0.84 -6.49
CA SER A 193 13.65 -1.42 -5.85
C SER A 193 14.61 -0.39 -5.24
N MET A 194 14.58 0.86 -5.71
CA MET A 194 15.46 1.93 -5.24
C MET A 194 14.95 2.70 -4.02
N TYR A 195 13.67 2.53 -3.64
CA TYR A 195 13.09 3.27 -2.53
C TYR A 195 13.47 2.62 -1.20
N ASN A 196 13.68 3.44 -0.17
CA ASN A 196 13.97 2.95 1.18
C ASN A 196 12.72 2.39 1.85
N PHE A 197 11.56 3.03 1.63
CA PHE A 197 10.29 2.65 2.24
C PHE A 197 9.16 2.57 1.21
N ILE A 198 8.32 1.55 1.33
CA ILE A 198 7.18 1.34 0.45
C ILE A 198 5.91 1.29 1.29
N LEU A 199 4.95 2.11 0.92
CA LEU A 199 3.59 2.11 1.44
C LEU A 199 2.68 1.61 0.32
N ARG A 200 2.12 0.41 0.46
CA ARG A 200 0.98 -0.01 -0.36
C ARG A 200 -0.31 0.40 0.35
N THR A 201 -1.14 1.13 -0.35
CA THR A 201 -2.40 1.65 0.18
C THR A 201 -3.53 1.32 -0.78
N ASP A 202 -4.74 1.31 -0.25
CA ASP A 202 -5.91 1.40 -1.09
C ASP A 202 -6.12 2.84 -1.57
N MET A 203 -6.95 2.96 -2.61
CA MET A 203 -7.18 4.21 -3.31
C MET A 203 -8.10 5.17 -2.55
N ASP A 204 -8.92 4.64 -1.65
CA ASP A 204 -9.85 5.35 -0.76
C ASP A 204 -9.16 5.89 0.50
N CYS A 205 -7.83 5.83 0.57
CA CYS A 205 -7.05 6.30 1.70
C CYS A 205 -6.58 7.75 1.51
N PHE A 206 -6.42 8.46 2.62
CA PHE A 206 -5.89 9.83 2.66
C PHE A 206 -4.57 9.89 3.40
N LEU A 207 -3.60 10.61 2.84
CA LEU A 207 -2.36 10.92 3.53
C LEU A 207 -2.53 12.21 4.34
N THR A 208 -2.24 12.13 5.63
CA THR A 208 -2.25 13.29 6.53
C THR A 208 -0.86 13.89 6.63
N ASN A 209 -0.78 15.13 7.11
CA ASN A 209 0.49 15.83 7.34
C ASN A 209 1.40 15.05 8.31
N ASN A 210 0.83 14.29 9.25
CA ASN A 210 1.62 13.44 10.15
C ASN A 210 2.40 12.35 9.40
N PHE A 211 1.89 11.89 8.25
CA PHE A 211 2.60 10.92 7.42
C PHE A 211 3.86 11.51 6.77
N ALA A 212 3.92 12.84 6.59
CA ALA A 212 5.11 13.52 6.08
C ALA A 212 6.34 13.35 6.97
N HIS A 213 6.13 13.06 8.25
CA HIS A 213 7.18 12.87 9.24
C HIS A 213 7.36 11.39 9.64
N TYR A 214 6.56 10.49 9.07
CA TYR A 214 6.51 9.10 9.49
C TYR A 214 7.42 8.22 8.64
N VAL A 215 8.20 7.39 9.35
CA VAL A 215 9.01 6.31 8.78
C VAL A 215 8.84 5.08 9.68
N PRO A 216 8.58 3.88 9.13
CA PRO A 216 8.45 2.68 9.93
C PRO A 216 9.79 2.29 10.58
N TYR A 217 9.71 1.73 11.79
CA TYR A 217 10.85 1.29 12.58
C TYR A 217 11.46 -0.03 12.06
N ASP A 218 12.78 -0.18 12.17
CA ASP A 218 13.63 -1.38 11.94
C ASP A 218 13.04 -2.50 11.08
N ASN A 219 13.16 -2.41 9.75
CA ASN A 219 12.89 -3.54 8.85
C ASN A 219 11.56 -4.27 9.14
N LEU A 220 10.54 -3.55 9.63
CA LEU A 220 9.25 -4.12 9.96
C LEU A 220 8.32 -4.05 8.76
N LEU A 221 7.68 -5.18 8.48
CA LEU A 221 6.45 -5.19 7.71
C LEU A 221 5.32 -4.76 8.64
N LEU A 222 4.73 -3.61 8.37
CA LEU A 222 3.57 -3.12 9.12
C LEU A 222 2.31 -3.38 8.29
N VAL A 223 1.33 -4.03 8.89
CA VAL A 223 0.08 -4.36 8.22
C VAL A 223 -1.03 -3.70 9.04
N GLY A 224 -1.74 -2.76 8.42
CA GLY A 224 -2.91 -2.16 9.06
C GLY A 224 -3.97 -3.25 9.28
N HIS A 225 -4.65 -3.23 10.44
CA HIS A 225 -5.68 -4.23 10.78
C HIS A 225 -7.01 -4.01 10.05
N GLY A 226 -7.04 -3.22 8.97
CA GLY A 226 -8.24 -3.01 8.15
C GLY A 226 -9.46 -2.71 9.01
N GLY A 227 -9.40 -1.65 9.81
CA GLY A 227 -10.48 -1.23 10.69
C GLY A 227 -11.14 0.03 10.14
N TYR A 228 -12.29 -0.10 9.50
CA TYR A 228 -13.19 1.03 9.29
C TYR A 228 -13.93 1.24 10.61
N SER A 229 -13.85 2.43 11.18
CA SER A 229 -14.47 2.70 12.47
C SER A 229 -15.99 2.75 12.33
N THR A 230 -16.67 1.66 12.64
CA THR A 230 -18.14 1.56 12.60
C THR A 230 -18.82 2.44 13.66
N GLU A 231 -18.15 2.70 14.79
CA GLU A 231 -18.72 3.49 15.90
C GLU A 231 -18.82 4.99 15.62
N PHE A 232 -18.06 5.53 14.67
CA PHE A 232 -18.06 6.95 14.34
C PHE A 232 -18.92 7.30 13.12
N ASN A 233 -19.55 6.32 12.47
CA ASN A 233 -20.42 6.49 11.29
C ASN A 233 -21.92 6.62 11.65
N ASN A 234 -22.29 6.81 12.92
CA ASN A 234 -23.68 6.74 13.41
C ASN A 234 -24.31 8.08 13.85
N ASN A 235 -23.78 9.24 13.45
CA ASN A 235 -24.42 10.54 13.75
C ASN A 235 -24.62 11.39 12.50
#